data_AF-A0A7C0YRN1-F1
#
_entry.id   AF-A0A7C0YRN1-F1
#
_cell.length_a   1.000
_cell.length_b   1.000
_cell.length_c   1.000
_cell.angle_alpha   90.00
_cell.angle_beta   90.00
_cell.angle_gamma   90.00
#
_symmetry.space_group_name_H-M   'P 1'
#
loop_
_entity.id
_entity.type
_entity.pdbx_description
1 polymer ?
#
loop_
_entity_poly.entity_id
_entity_poly.type
_entity_poly.pdbx_seq_one_letter_code
_entity_poly.pdbx_strand_id
1 'polypeptide(L)'
;KPKTAKAHTLLSWKKAELEVKDYEKYIEFLGNYYPVRVSAYQEKEILIEKVRAILTRREFKLRDLYDLYKLHQAKGLKIKKYGKQIIMKVENYLGLSNNARENLLKTLEELKREGYLNVLKPEIEKDAVLIVEEFDKDKFFEFVESLRRELLELIESEKFAALIKKE
;
A
#
# COMPACT_ATOMS: atom_id res chain seq x y z
N LYS A 1 15.82 10.84 -3.50
CA LYS A 1 16.89 9.87 -3.82
C LYS A 1 16.64 8.59 -3.02
N PRO A 2 16.83 7.40 -3.63
CA PRO A 2 16.78 6.14 -2.91
C PRO A 2 17.70 6.16 -1.68
N LYS A 3 17.33 5.42 -0.64
CA LYS A 3 18.13 5.25 0.58
C LYS A 3 18.58 3.79 0.67
N THR A 4 19.78 3.57 1.20
CA THR A 4 20.21 2.21 1.54
C THR A 4 19.38 1.71 2.71
N ALA A 5 18.70 0.59 2.53
CA ALA A 5 17.91 -0.09 3.55
C ALA A 5 18.43 -1.52 3.75
N LYS A 6 18.24 -2.06 4.95
CA LYS A 6 18.55 -3.46 5.26
C LYS A 6 17.28 -4.29 5.01
N ALA A 7 17.32 -5.15 4.00
CA ALA A 7 16.25 -6.11 3.74
C ALA A 7 16.52 -7.36 4.57
N HIS A 8 15.60 -7.68 5.47
CA HIS A 8 15.66 -8.90 6.27
C HIS A 8 15.18 -10.10 5.43
N THR A 9 15.88 -11.22 5.55
CA THR A 9 15.45 -12.52 5.00
C THR A 9 14.37 -13.13 5.87
N LEU A 10 13.63 -14.13 5.36
CA LEU A 10 12.61 -14.86 6.13
C LEU A 10 13.16 -15.39 7.46
N LEU A 11 14.38 -15.95 7.45
CA LEU A 11 15.07 -16.45 8.65
C LEU A 11 15.34 -15.32 9.65
N SER A 12 15.92 -14.22 9.18
CA SER A 12 16.28 -13.09 10.05
C SER A 12 15.07 -12.27 10.53
N TRP A 13 13.96 -12.29 9.79
CA TRP A 13 12.74 -11.55 10.09
C TRP A 13 11.91 -12.27 11.15
N LYS A 14 11.62 -13.55 10.94
CA LYS A 14 10.76 -14.33 11.86
C LYS A 14 11.52 -14.85 13.08
N LYS A 15 12.82 -14.52 13.20
CA LYS A 15 13.74 -15.12 14.18
C LYS A 15 13.57 -16.64 14.20
N ALA A 16 13.47 -17.24 13.00
CA ALA A 16 13.28 -18.68 12.91
C ALA A 16 14.52 -19.34 13.50
N GLU A 17 14.35 -20.02 14.63
CA GLU A 17 15.39 -20.83 15.23
C GLU A 17 15.45 -22.13 14.44
N LEU A 18 16.54 -22.31 13.69
CA LEU A 18 16.81 -23.55 12.99
C LEU A 18 17.45 -24.51 13.98
N GLU A 19 16.90 -25.72 14.11
CA GLU A 19 17.62 -26.78 14.79
C GLU A 19 18.91 -27.11 14.02
N VAL A 20 19.94 -27.57 14.73
CA VAL A 20 21.25 -27.90 14.15
C VAL A 20 21.10 -28.86 12.96
N LYS A 21 20.22 -29.87 13.08
CA LYS A 21 19.92 -30.84 12.02
C LYS A 21 19.37 -30.20 10.73
N ASP A 22 18.55 -29.17 10.86
CA ASP A 22 17.92 -28.48 9.73
C ASP A 22 18.91 -27.50 9.09
N TYR A 23 19.73 -26.85 9.91
CA TYR A 23 20.81 -26.01 9.42
C TYR A 23 21.83 -26.82 8.61
N GLU A 24 22.31 -27.95 9.14
CA GLU A 24 23.26 -28.84 8.46
C GLU A 24 22.72 -29.37 7.13
N LYS A 25 21.44 -29.76 7.11
CA LYS A 25 20.76 -30.27 5.90
C LYS A 25 20.65 -29.24 4.78
N TYR A 26 20.55 -27.95 5.13
CA TYR A 26 20.32 -26.89 4.16
C TYR A 26 21.42 -25.82 4.16
N ILE A 27 22.60 -26.09 4.72
CA ILE A 27 23.64 -25.08 4.96
C ILE A 27 24.09 -24.38 3.67
N GLU A 28 24.19 -25.11 2.55
CA GLU A 28 24.55 -24.54 1.24
C GLU A 28 23.49 -23.54 0.72
N PHE A 29 22.22 -23.75 1.10
CA PHE A 29 21.11 -22.89 0.72
C PHE A 29 20.89 -21.74 1.71
N LEU A 30 20.84 -22.05 3.01
CA LEU A 30 20.58 -21.11 4.10
C LEU A 30 21.80 -20.26 4.46
N GLY A 31 23.01 -20.70 4.09
CA GLY A 31 24.26 -19.93 4.22
C GLY A 31 24.24 -18.60 3.45
N ASN A 32 23.28 -18.38 2.56
CA ASN A 32 23.08 -17.11 1.84
C ASN A 32 21.90 -16.28 2.39
N TYR A 33 21.18 -16.75 3.40
CA TYR A 33 19.98 -16.10 3.95
C TYR A 33 20.29 -15.04 5.02
N TYR A 34 21.29 -14.19 4.78
CA TYR A 34 21.59 -13.04 5.63
C TYR A 34 20.91 -11.77 5.13
N PRO A 35 20.57 -10.82 6.01
CA PRO A 35 20.03 -9.54 5.58
C PRO A 35 20.95 -8.83 4.59
N VAL A 36 20.38 -8.37 3.47
CA VAL A 36 21.12 -7.69 2.40
C VAL A 36 20.87 -6.19 2.41
N ARG A 37 21.87 -5.40 1.99
CA ARG A 37 21.72 -3.97 1.81
C ARG A 37 21.19 -3.69 0.41
N VAL A 38 20.06 -3.01 0.31
CA VAL A 38 19.40 -2.68 -0.95
C VAL A 38 19.16 -1.19 -1.07
N SER A 39 19.11 -0.70 -2.31
CA SER A 39 18.65 0.66 -2.59
C SER A 39 17.13 0.66 -2.62
N ALA A 40 16.50 1.37 -1.68
CA ALA A 40 15.05 1.42 -1.52
C ALA A 40 14.51 2.83 -1.71
N TYR A 41 13.28 2.93 -2.20
CA TYR A 41 12.56 4.21 -2.26
C TYR A 41 12.35 4.79 -0.85
N GLN A 42 12.21 6.11 -0.78
CA GLN A 42 11.82 6.77 0.46
C GLN A 42 10.37 6.41 0.80
N GLU A 43 10.06 6.31 2.08
CA GLU A 43 8.76 5.88 2.60
C GLU A 43 7.62 6.76 2.07
N LYS A 44 7.88 8.06 1.91
CA LYS A 44 6.93 9.00 1.29
C LYS A 44 6.62 8.68 -0.17
N GLU A 45 7.62 8.26 -0.94
CA GLU A 45 7.45 7.91 -2.36
C GLU A 45 6.65 6.61 -2.47
N ILE A 46 6.94 5.64 -1.60
CA ILE A 46 6.17 4.39 -1.49
C ILE A 46 4.71 4.70 -1.19
N LEU A 47 4.44 5.56 -0.19
CA LEU A 47 3.07 6.00 0.13
C LEU A 47 2.38 6.62 -1.07
N ILE A 48 3.04 7.56 -1.75
CA ILE A 48 2.47 8.28 -2.90
C ILE A 48 2.10 7.29 -4.02
N GLU A 49 3.00 6.36 -4.35
CA GLU A 49 2.75 5.35 -5.40
C GLU A 49 1.66 4.36 -5.01
N LYS A 50 1.57 3.99 -3.73
CA LYS A 50 0.50 3.13 -3.22
C LYS A 50 -0.87 3.81 -3.33
N VAL A 51 -0.96 5.09 -2.97
CA VAL A 51 -2.20 5.86 -3.14
C VAL A 51 -2.56 6.01 -4.62
N ARG A 52 -1.59 6.35 -5.49
CA ARG A 52 -1.82 6.38 -6.94
C ARG A 52 -2.36 5.04 -7.44
N ALA A 53 -1.77 3.93 -7.00
CA ALA A 53 -2.21 2.59 -7.39
C ALA A 53 -3.64 2.30 -6.92
N ILE A 54 -3.99 2.62 -5.68
CA ILE A 54 -5.36 2.48 -5.15
C ILE A 54 -6.35 3.25 -6.02
N LEU A 55 -6.01 4.48 -6.42
CA LEU A 55 -6.89 5.35 -7.19
C LEU A 55 -7.05 4.96 -8.67
N THR A 56 -6.13 4.20 -9.27
CA THR A 56 -6.08 4.05 -10.75
C THR A 56 -5.99 2.61 -11.25
N ARG A 57 -5.91 1.63 -10.34
CA ARG A 57 -5.94 0.21 -10.70
C ARG A 57 -7.37 -0.25 -10.92
N ARG A 58 -7.52 -1.26 -11.78
CA ARG A 58 -8.78 -1.95 -12.05
C ARG A 58 -9.25 -2.82 -10.88
N GLU A 59 -8.31 -3.50 -10.23
CA GLU A 59 -8.60 -4.52 -9.23
C GLU A 59 -8.22 -4.05 -7.84
N PHE A 60 -9.08 -4.36 -6.86
CA PHE A 60 -8.78 -4.21 -5.46
C PHE A 60 -7.59 -5.10 -5.05
N LYS A 61 -6.70 -4.56 -4.21
CA LYS A 61 -5.56 -5.29 -3.64
C LYS A 61 -5.39 -4.92 -2.18
N LEU A 62 -5.76 -5.84 -1.28
CA LEU A 62 -5.58 -5.68 0.17
C LEU A 62 -4.17 -5.21 0.54
N ARG A 63 -3.15 -5.75 -0.14
CA ARG A 63 -1.73 -5.44 0.12
C ARG A 63 -1.42 -3.95 0.02
N ASP A 64 -2.04 -3.21 -0.89
CA ASP A 64 -1.78 -1.78 -1.01
C ASP A 64 -2.31 -1.01 0.22
N LEU A 65 -3.47 -1.40 0.77
CA LEU A 65 -3.99 -0.87 2.03
C LEU A 65 -3.14 -1.28 3.23
N TYR A 66 -2.71 -2.54 3.27
CA TYR A 66 -1.86 -3.06 4.34
C TYR A 66 -0.50 -2.36 4.39
N ASP A 67 0.12 -2.11 3.24
CA ASP A 67 1.39 -1.38 3.18
C ASP A 67 1.22 0.06 3.71
N LEU A 68 0.13 0.74 3.34
CA LEU A 68 -0.17 2.07 3.87
C LEU A 68 -0.43 2.03 5.39
N TYR A 69 -1.10 1.00 5.90
CA TYR A 69 -1.29 0.78 7.32
C TYR A 69 0.03 0.61 8.07
N LYS A 70 0.95 -0.19 7.53
CA LYS A 70 2.30 -0.37 8.13
C LYS A 70 3.12 0.91 8.09
N LEU A 71 3.04 1.69 7.00
CA LEU A 71 3.68 3.00 6.93
C LEU A 71 3.08 4.00 7.95
N HIS A 72 1.77 3.93 8.17
CA HIS A 72 1.10 4.72 9.19
C HIS A 72 1.54 4.33 10.60
N GLN A 73 1.52 3.04 10.94
CA GLN A 73 1.93 2.55 12.25
C GLN A 73 3.40 2.85 12.56
N ALA A 74 4.31 2.60 11.60
CA ALA A 74 5.74 2.70 11.83
C ALA A 74 6.25 4.16 11.87
N LYS A 75 5.60 5.08 11.15
CA LYS A 75 6.14 6.43 10.89
C LYS A 75 5.12 7.57 11.05
N GLY A 76 3.86 7.27 11.36
CA GLY A 76 2.79 8.28 11.44
C GLY A 76 2.55 9.00 10.12
N LEU A 77 2.84 8.35 8.98
CA LEU A 77 2.61 8.94 7.67
C LEU A 77 1.11 9.03 7.40
N LYS A 78 0.69 10.18 6.86
CA LYS A 78 -0.69 10.50 6.48
C LYS A 78 -0.69 11.02 5.07
N ILE A 79 -1.65 10.60 4.24
CA ILE A 79 -1.66 10.91 2.82
C ILE A 79 -1.93 12.41 2.57
N LYS A 80 -2.67 13.05 3.47
CA LYS A 80 -2.96 14.49 3.40
C LYS A 80 -1.72 15.38 3.33
N LYS A 81 -0.58 14.93 3.87
CA LYS A 81 0.70 15.65 3.80
C LYS A 81 1.31 15.68 2.39
N TYR A 82 0.84 14.81 1.49
CA TYR A 82 1.44 14.56 0.17
C TYR A 82 0.44 14.76 -0.98
N GLY A 83 -0.68 15.43 -0.76
CA GLY A 83 -1.77 15.55 -1.75
C GLY A 83 -1.31 16.10 -3.11
N LYS A 84 -0.44 17.11 -3.13
CA LYS A 84 0.12 17.68 -4.38
C LYS A 84 0.89 16.62 -5.18
N GLN A 85 1.75 15.85 -4.51
CA GLN A 85 2.55 14.81 -5.14
C GLN A 85 1.69 13.63 -5.61
N ILE A 86 0.67 13.26 -4.84
CA ILE A 86 -0.30 12.24 -5.24
C ILE A 86 -1.03 12.66 -6.52
N ILE A 87 -1.59 13.87 -6.54
CA ILE A 87 -2.30 14.41 -7.73
C ILE A 87 -1.40 14.36 -8.96
N MET A 88 -0.16 14.85 -8.84
CA MET A 88 0.81 14.83 -9.94
C MET A 88 1.09 13.40 -10.45
N LYS A 89 1.21 12.42 -9.54
CA LYS A 89 1.44 11.02 -9.92
C LYS A 89 0.21 10.37 -10.57
N VAL A 90 -0.99 10.73 -10.13
CA VAL A 90 -2.24 10.30 -10.77
C VAL A 90 -2.33 10.92 -12.17
N GLU A 91 -2.12 12.23 -12.31
CA GLU A 91 -2.13 12.94 -13.60
C GLU A 91 -1.15 12.32 -14.60
N ASN A 92 0.10 12.10 -14.19
CA ASN A 92 1.10 11.46 -15.04
C ASN A 92 0.68 10.05 -15.47
N TYR A 93 0.04 9.27 -14.60
CA TYR A 93 -0.41 7.92 -14.93
C TYR A 93 -1.62 7.92 -15.87
N LEU A 94 -2.53 8.87 -15.71
CA LEU A 94 -3.66 9.07 -16.63
C LEU A 94 -3.18 9.39 -18.05
N GLY A 95 -2.13 10.22 -18.18
CA GLY A 95 -1.54 10.54 -19.49
C GLY A 95 -0.85 9.37 -20.20
N LEU A 96 -0.56 8.28 -19.48
CA LEU A 96 0.17 7.12 -20.01
C LEU A 96 -0.71 5.88 -20.24
N SER A 97 -1.90 5.82 -19.64
CA SER A 97 -2.70 4.59 -19.59
C SER A 97 -4.13 4.83 -20.07
N ASN A 98 -4.51 4.15 -21.16
CA ASN A 98 -5.81 4.28 -21.81
C ASN A 98 -7.00 3.95 -20.89
N ASN A 99 -6.82 3.04 -19.92
CA ASN A 99 -7.89 2.57 -19.04
C ASN A 99 -7.85 3.21 -17.65
N ALA A 100 -6.82 4.00 -17.33
CA ALA A 100 -6.64 4.53 -15.98
C ALA A 100 -7.73 5.53 -15.60
N ARG A 101 -8.29 6.27 -16.58
CA ARG A 101 -9.37 7.22 -16.33
C ARG A 101 -10.67 6.51 -15.92
N GLU A 102 -11.06 5.48 -16.66
CA GLU A 102 -12.24 4.67 -16.32
C GLU A 102 -12.09 4.01 -14.95
N ASN A 103 -10.92 3.43 -14.67
CA ASN A 103 -10.64 2.84 -13.36
C ASN A 103 -10.72 3.88 -12.24
N LEU A 104 -10.14 5.07 -12.47
CA LEU A 104 -10.21 6.16 -11.51
C LEU A 104 -11.65 6.54 -11.20
N LEU A 105 -12.48 6.77 -12.22
CA LEU A 105 -13.89 7.13 -12.02
C LEU A 105 -14.63 6.06 -11.20
N LYS A 106 -14.44 4.78 -11.51
CA LYS A 106 -15.00 3.66 -10.71
C LYS A 106 -14.53 3.68 -9.27
N THR A 107 -13.24 3.89 -9.03
CA THR A 107 -12.70 4.00 -7.68
C THR A 107 -13.29 5.20 -6.92
N LEU A 108 -13.50 6.34 -7.58
CA LEU A 108 -14.11 7.52 -6.96
C LEU A 108 -15.56 7.25 -6.56
N GLU A 109 -16.32 6.51 -7.37
CA GLU A 109 -17.68 6.08 -7.05
C GLU A 109 -17.69 5.14 -5.84
N GLU A 110 -16.83 4.12 -5.83
CA GLU A 110 -16.73 3.18 -4.69
C GLU A 110 -16.31 3.90 -3.40
N LEU A 111 -15.37 4.85 -3.46
CA LEU A 111 -14.96 5.64 -2.29
C LEU A 111 -16.12 6.45 -1.69
N LYS A 112 -17.09 6.90 -2.51
CA LYS A 112 -18.26 7.67 -2.08
C LYS A 112 -19.43 6.78 -1.63
N ARG A 113 -19.39 5.49 -1.93
CA ARG A 113 -20.46 4.54 -1.64
C ARG A 113 -20.79 4.45 -0.15
N GLU A 114 -22.07 4.52 0.18
CA GLU A 114 -22.53 4.25 1.55
C GLU A 114 -22.22 2.81 1.95
N GLY A 115 -21.77 2.60 3.20
CA GLY A 115 -21.38 1.28 3.67
C GLY A 115 -20.12 0.71 3.00
N TYR A 116 -19.24 1.55 2.41
CA TYR A 116 -17.95 1.15 1.82
C TYR A 116 -17.23 0.04 2.59
N LEU A 117 -17.01 0.22 3.90
CA LEU A 117 -16.31 -0.77 4.72
C LEU A 117 -17.08 -2.09 4.83
N ASN A 118 -18.41 -2.08 4.84
CA ASN A 118 -19.22 -3.31 4.88
C ASN A 118 -19.04 -4.12 3.59
N VAL A 119 -18.87 -3.45 2.45
CA VAL A 119 -18.58 -4.10 1.16
C VAL A 119 -17.15 -4.63 1.13
N LEU A 120 -16.21 -3.88 1.72
CA LEU A 120 -14.78 -4.21 1.66
C LEU A 120 -14.36 -5.30 2.65
N LYS A 121 -15.02 -5.39 3.82
CA LYS A 121 -14.69 -6.35 4.88
C LYS A 121 -14.59 -7.80 4.39
N PRO A 122 -15.58 -8.35 3.66
CA PRO A 122 -15.49 -9.71 3.14
C PRO A 122 -14.27 -9.94 2.23
N GLU A 123 -13.92 -8.96 1.39
CA GLU A 123 -12.73 -9.06 0.52
C GLU A 123 -11.43 -9.00 1.33
N ILE A 124 -11.36 -8.11 2.32
CA ILE A 124 -10.22 -8.02 3.24
C ILE A 124 -10.05 -9.33 4.01
N GLU A 125 -11.13 -9.91 4.53
CA GLU A 125 -11.08 -11.15 5.29
C GLU A 125 -10.63 -12.33 4.44
N LYS A 126 -11.12 -12.41 3.19
CA LYS A 126 -10.69 -13.40 2.21
C LYS A 126 -9.20 -13.30 1.93
N ASP A 127 -8.68 -12.09 1.71
CA ASP A 127 -7.29 -11.87 1.33
C ASP A 127 -6.33 -11.81 2.54
N ALA A 128 -6.83 -11.67 3.77
CA ALA A 128 -6.02 -11.55 4.98
C ALA A 128 -5.08 -12.75 5.19
N VAL A 129 -5.48 -13.94 4.73
CA VAL A 129 -4.66 -15.16 4.77
C VAL A 129 -3.36 -15.05 3.96
N LEU A 130 -3.30 -14.11 3.01
CA LEU A 130 -2.11 -13.85 2.19
C LEU A 130 -1.11 -12.91 2.87
N ILE A 131 -1.46 -12.37 4.05
CA ILE A 131 -0.60 -11.47 4.82
C ILE A 131 0.21 -12.29 5.82
N VAL A 132 1.53 -12.22 5.72
CA VAL A 132 2.48 -13.03 6.50
C VAL A 132 2.60 -12.58 7.96
N GLU A 133 2.32 -11.31 8.24
CA GLU A 133 2.38 -10.73 9.58
C GLU A 133 0.98 -10.43 10.07
N GLU A 134 0.57 -11.13 11.12
CA GLU A 134 -0.70 -10.91 11.80
C GLU A 134 -0.87 -9.43 12.18
N PHE A 135 -2.11 -8.97 12.11
CA PHE A 135 -2.46 -7.60 12.42
C PHE A 135 -3.83 -7.55 13.08
N ASP A 136 -3.96 -6.57 13.98
CA ASP A 136 -5.23 -6.23 14.60
C ASP A 136 -6.20 -5.72 13.53
N LYS A 137 -7.24 -6.50 13.26
CA LYS A 137 -8.22 -6.23 12.21
C LYS A 137 -9.07 -5.00 12.52
N ASP A 138 -9.42 -4.78 13.78
CA ASP A 138 -10.25 -3.64 14.18
C ASP A 138 -9.48 -2.34 13.96
N LYS A 139 -8.22 -2.28 14.40
CA LYS A 139 -7.33 -1.14 14.10
C LYS A 139 -7.08 -0.94 12.61
N PHE A 140 -7.01 -2.04 11.85
CA PHE A 140 -6.86 -1.95 10.40
C PHE A 140 -8.11 -1.36 9.75
N PHE A 141 -9.31 -1.77 10.16
CA PHE A 141 -10.56 -1.22 9.64
C PHE A 141 -10.75 0.26 10.02
N GLU A 142 -10.38 0.65 11.25
CA GLU A 142 -10.31 2.05 11.66
C GLU A 142 -9.36 2.86 10.76
N PHE A 143 -8.20 2.30 10.46
CA PHE A 143 -7.24 2.91 9.54
C PHE A 143 -7.82 3.05 8.13
N VAL A 144 -8.49 2.01 7.60
CA VAL A 144 -9.11 2.05 6.26
C VAL A 144 -10.17 3.15 6.17
N GLU A 145 -11.01 3.30 7.20
CA GLU A 145 -11.99 4.40 7.25
C GLU A 145 -11.31 5.78 7.38
N SER A 146 -10.26 5.89 8.19
CA SER A 146 -9.48 7.13 8.26
C SER A 146 -8.83 7.46 6.92
N LEU A 147 -8.28 6.47 6.21
CA LEU A 147 -7.67 6.64 4.90
C LEU A 147 -8.72 7.05 3.87
N ARG A 148 -9.90 6.42 3.88
CA ARG A 148 -11.02 6.78 3.02
C ARG A 148 -11.38 8.26 3.18
N ARG A 149 -11.48 8.76 4.42
CA ARG A 149 -11.75 10.18 4.68
C ARG A 149 -10.66 11.09 4.09
N GLU A 150 -9.39 10.76 4.31
CA GLU A 150 -8.29 11.54 3.71
C GLU A 150 -8.30 11.49 2.17
N LEU A 151 -8.73 10.38 1.57
CA LEU A 151 -8.90 10.26 0.12
C LEU A 151 -10.06 11.09 -0.39
N LEU A 152 -11.20 11.11 0.31
CA LEU A 152 -12.36 11.94 -0.01
C LEU A 152 -11.99 13.43 0.01
N GLU A 153 -11.30 13.88 1.06
CA GLU A 153 -10.77 15.25 1.15
C GLU A 153 -9.85 15.59 -0.03
N LEU A 154 -9.00 14.65 -0.45
CA LEU A 154 -8.10 14.85 -1.59
C LEU A 154 -8.86 15.00 -2.91
N ILE A 155 -9.86 14.15 -3.17
CA ILE A 155 -10.60 14.14 -4.44
C ILE A 155 -11.57 15.32 -4.56
N GLU A 156 -12.02 15.87 -3.43
CA GLU A 156 -12.86 17.07 -3.37
C GLU A 156 -12.05 18.36 -3.52
N SER A 157 -10.71 18.28 -3.45
CA SER A 157 -9.86 19.45 -3.68
C SER A 157 -9.99 19.97 -5.10
N GLU A 158 -9.97 21.30 -5.26
CA GLU A 158 -10.10 21.97 -6.57
C GLU A 158 -9.09 21.45 -7.60
N LYS A 159 -7.87 21.11 -7.15
CA LYS A 159 -6.80 20.59 -7.99
C LYS A 159 -7.12 19.20 -8.54
N PHE A 160 -7.71 18.34 -7.71
CA PHE A 160 -8.13 17.02 -8.16
C PHE A 160 -9.36 17.12 -9.06
N ALA A 161 -10.31 18.00 -8.75
CA ALA A 161 -11.46 18.26 -9.62
C ALA A 161 -11.03 18.76 -11.02
N ALA A 162 -10.02 19.64 -11.09
CA ALA A 162 -9.45 20.10 -12.35
C ALA A 162 -8.82 18.95 -13.16
N LEU A 163 -8.20 17.98 -12.49
CA LEU A 163 -7.64 16.79 -13.14
C LEU A 163 -8.72 15.95 -13.84
N ILE A 164 -9.88 15.78 -13.20
CA ILE A 164 -11.01 15.01 -13.76
C ILE A 164 -11.66 15.73 -14.95
N LYS A 165 -11.64 17.07 -14.96
CA LYS A 165 -12.27 17.90 -16.00
C LYS A 165 -11.41 18.12 -17.26
N LYS A 166 -10.09 17.86 -17.21
CA LYS A 166 -9.23 17.94 -18.40
C LYS A 166 -9.63 16.82 -19.38
N GLU A 167 -10.34 17.18 -20.43
CA GLU A 167 -10.53 16.38 -21.65
C GLU A 167 -9.64 16.93 -22.76
#